data_AF-A0A7J6MIH9-F1
#
_entry.id   AF-A0A7J6MIH9-F1
#
_cell.length_a   1.000
_cell.length_b   1.000
_cell.length_c   1.000
_cell.angle_alpha   90.00
_cell.angle_beta   90.00
_cell.angle_gamma   90.00
#
_symmetry.space_group_name_H-M   'P 1'
#
loop_
_entity.id
_entity.type
_entity.pdbx_description
1 polymer ?
#
loop_
_entity_poly.entity_id
_entity_poly.type
_entity_poly.pdbx_seq_one_letter_code
_entity_poly.pdbx_strand_id
1 'polypeptide(L)'
;MRGNRKGRWDSMRFYRLGHMKHGKEKQGFRRIGPSFRYWHEMKDWLDKLIIYQRIEGPLNRMKEVQQYAEEIVFHARRSYLEFIDWPGEFRAANPVGEGRKKRVAIEFDASRKGRRRHLVEARVLGILNEADPRFLTTEAYEKYVRATREGQTALEATPLGLHLADDRLAFRVRLTFYLSLLPIIFCIAFAIVVWFVSVPVYIWYYALLVITVVSPTTLYYSYANNSHSFMGLFAFLNGALAVCQVLSVWQVLAYVNNCETFVDECKVSGLRVVPAVTDPTYACSFYSVMDYSTFQHWADSQTTTFVMYLSFFVPVVVFHLMLLALSLMWYSKLRKGLRISTTGPAGGVAATVITSGYVARGTEADDADKVAVGVPVSSPKIKEEDKI
;
A
#
# COMPACT_ATOMS: atom_id res chain seq x y z
N MET A 1 32.31 56.52 24.88
CA MET A 1 31.37 56.16 23.82
C MET A 1 31.83 54.88 23.14
N ARG A 2 30.91 53.90 23.15
CA ARG A 2 30.74 52.62 22.42
C ARG A 2 31.93 51.90 21.77
N GLY A 3 32.16 50.70 22.32
CA GLY A 3 33.01 49.63 21.80
C GLY A 3 32.54 48.98 20.50
N ASN A 4 33.54 48.36 19.87
CA ASN A 4 33.57 47.74 18.56
C ASN A 4 32.88 46.35 18.59
N ARG A 5 31.82 46.13 17.81
CA ARG A 5 31.13 44.82 17.69
C ARG A 5 31.69 44.04 16.51
N LYS A 6 32.38 42.93 16.78
CA LYS A 6 32.70 41.90 15.79
C LYS A 6 31.42 41.21 15.30
N GLY A 7 31.35 41.01 13.98
CA GLY A 7 30.22 40.45 13.25
C GLY A 7 29.78 39.08 13.76
N ARG A 8 28.47 38.98 14.03
CA ARG A 8 27.75 37.74 14.30
C ARG A 8 27.23 37.24 12.97
N TRP A 9 27.69 36.07 12.55
CA TRP A 9 27.23 35.42 11.31
C TRP A 9 25.78 34.98 11.46
N ASP A 10 24.90 35.60 10.68
CA ASP A 10 23.55 35.15 10.40
C ASP A 10 23.59 33.85 9.58
N SER A 11 23.16 32.75 10.18
CA SER A 11 22.73 31.56 9.42
C SER A 11 21.70 30.75 10.23
N MET A 12 20.50 31.30 10.40
CA MET A 12 19.32 30.53 10.78
C MET A 12 18.27 30.70 9.67
N ARG A 13 18.24 29.74 8.73
CA ARG A 13 17.11 29.59 7.81
C ARG A 13 16.01 28.80 8.53
N PHE A 14 14.91 29.49 8.78
CA PHE A 14 13.66 28.91 9.22
C PHE A 14 13.05 28.05 8.10
N TYR A 15 12.87 26.75 8.32
CA TYR A 15 11.90 25.97 7.55
C TYR A 15 10.53 26.11 8.24
N ARG A 16 9.66 26.92 7.63
CA ARG A 16 8.26 27.11 8.02
C ARG A 16 7.44 25.93 7.45
N LEU A 17 7.20 24.90 8.25
CA LEU A 17 6.20 23.87 7.91
C LEU A 17 4.88 24.24 8.62
N GLY A 18 4.01 24.89 7.85
CA GLY A 18 2.71 25.36 8.32
C GLY A 18 1.73 24.22 8.54
N HIS A 19 1.39 23.96 9.79
CA HIS A 19 0.12 23.35 10.17
C HIS A 19 -0.66 24.37 11.00
N MET A 20 -1.49 25.16 10.32
CA MET A 20 -2.45 26.05 10.97
C MET A 20 -3.71 25.26 11.32
N LYS A 21 -4.16 25.33 12.57
CA LYS A 21 -5.55 25.03 12.95
C LYS A 21 -6.07 26.23 13.74
N HIS A 22 -7.10 26.89 13.20
CA HIS A 22 -7.80 28.03 13.80
C HIS A 22 -6.95 29.21 14.27
N GLY A 23 -6.15 29.80 13.35
CA GLY A 23 -5.75 31.20 13.42
C GLY A 23 -4.96 31.69 14.65
N LYS A 24 -4.53 30.80 15.54
CA LYS A 24 -3.62 31.12 16.65
C LYS A 24 -2.31 30.39 16.43
N GLU A 25 -1.26 31.16 16.26
CA GLU A 25 0.11 30.68 16.28
C GLU A 25 0.30 29.94 17.61
N LYS A 26 0.44 28.62 17.58
CA LYS A 26 1.02 27.95 18.75
C LYS A 26 2.39 28.61 18.90
N GLN A 27 2.60 29.35 19.98
CA GLN A 27 3.92 29.47 20.58
C GLN A 27 4.32 28.04 20.97
N GLY A 28 4.74 27.28 19.97
CA GLY A 28 5.36 25.99 20.16
C GLY A 28 6.64 26.30 20.90
N PHE A 29 6.73 25.82 22.13
CA PHE A 29 8.03 25.51 22.70
C PHE A 29 8.68 24.48 21.78
N ARG A 30 9.36 24.97 20.74
CA ARG A 30 10.41 24.26 20.01
C ARG A 30 11.67 25.10 20.16
N ARG A 31 12.19 25.11 21.39
CA ARG A 31 13.63 25.27 21.55
C ARG A 31 14.25 23.97 21.06
N ILE A 32 14.95 24.04 19.94
CA ILE A 32 15.79 22.94 19.47
C ILE A 32 16.99 22.93 20.41
N GLY A 33 16.94 22.07 21.43
CA GLY A 33 17.99 21.92 22.45
C GLY A 33 17.75 22.75 23.72
N PRO A 34 18.14 22.23 24.91
CA PRO A 34 18.29 23.08 26.08
C PRO A 34 19.44 24.08 25.82
N SER A 35 19.49 25.20 26.55
CA SER A 35 20.68 26.05 26.46
C SER A 35 21.91 25.24 26.87
N PHE A 36 23.08 25.51 26.27
CA PHE A 36 24.33 24.75 26.48
C PHE A 36 24.62 24.45 27.96
N ARG A 37 24.27 25.40 28.84
CA ARG A 37 24.44 25.28 30.29
C ARG A 37 23.64 24.14 30.95
N TYR A 38 22.51 23.73 30.35
CA TYR A 38 21.61 22.70 30.87
C TYR A 38 21.69 21.38 30.10
N TRP A 39 22.54 21.29 29.07
CA TRP A 39 22.66 20.08 28.24
C TRP A 39 23.19 18.88 29.02
N HIS A 40 24.24 19.08 29.82
CA HIS A 40 24.81 18.02 30.66
C HIS A 40 23.79 17.50 31.67
N GLU A 41 22.99 18.39 32.25
CA GLU A 41 21.90 18.01 33.16
C GLU A 41 20.87 17.13 32.43
N MET A 42 20.39 17.55 31.25
CA MET A 42 19.41 16.75 30.48
C MET A 42 19.97 15.39 30.03
N LYS A 43 21.25 15.32 29.69
CA LYS A 43 21.93 14.06 29.37
C LYS A 43 21.92 13.12 30.57
N ASP A 44 22.30 13.60 31.74
CA ASP A 44 22.27 12.80 32.97
C ASP A 44 20.86 12.30 33.33
N TRP A 45 19.83 13.12 33.11
CA TRP A 45 18.44 12.71 33.30
C TRP A 45 17.99 11.64 32.29
N LEU A 46 18.40 11.77 31.02
CA LEU A 46 18.12 10.76 29.99
C LEU A 46 18.86 9.45 30.26
N ASP A 47 20.13 9.51 30.66
CA ASP A 47 20.92 8.33 31.03
C ASP A 47 20.28 7.60 32.23
N LYS A 48 19.85 8.35 33.26
CA LYS A 48 19.08 7.78 34.38
C LYS A 48 17.75 7.20 33.94
N LEU A 49 17.02 7.86 33.03
CA LEU A 49 15.75 7.33 32.51
C LEU A 49 15.94 6.03 31.74
N ILE A 50 17.01 5.90 30.94
CA ILE A 50 17.33 4.68 30.19
C ILE A 50 17.69 3.53 31.15
N ILE A 51 18.53 3.80 32.15
CA ILE A 51 19.00 2.78 33.10
C ILE A 51 17.88 2.34 34.05
N TYR A 52 17.17 3.29 34.65
CA TYR A 52 16.19 3.01 35.72
C TYR A 52 14.75 2.89 35.22
N GLN A 53 14.49 3.15 33.92
CA GLN A 53 13.17 3.12 33.27
C GLN A 53 12.13 4.10 33.85
N ARG A 54 12.47 4.79 34.95
CA ARG A 54 11.63 5.78 35.63
C ARG A 54 12.53 6.79 36.36
N ILE A 55 12.17 8.06 36.25
CA ILE A 55 12.80 9.17 36.97
C ILE A 55 11.72 10.11 37.52
N GLU A 56 12.02 10.79 38.62
CA GLU A 56 11.12 11.74 39.26
C GLU A 56 11.78 13.11 39.33
N GLY A 57 11.04 14.15 38.98
CA GLY A 57 11.57 15.49 38.89
C GLY A 57 10.51 16.55 38.59
N PRO A 58 10.90 17.83 38.54
CA PRO A 58 9.97 18.92 38.31
C PRO A 58 9.33 18.82 36.92
N LEU A 59 8.01 19.03 36.85
CA LEU A 59 7.17 18.80 35.66
C LEU A 59 7.72 19.43 34.37
N ASN A 60 8.25 20.67 34.47
CA ASN A 60 8.78 21.38 33.32
C ASN A 60 10.04 20.69 32.74
N ARG A 61 10.88 20.11 33.60
CA ARG A 61 12.07 19.35 33.17
C ARG A 61 11.69 17.99 32.62
N MET A 62 10.74 17.31 33.25
CA MET A 62 10.29 15.99 32.78
C MET A 62 9.65 16.07 31.40
N LYS A 63 8.93 17.16 31.08
CA LYS A 63 8.41 17.41 29.72
C LYS A 63 9.51 17.59 28.68
N GLU A 64 10.60 18.28 29.02
CA GLU A 64 11.76 18.43 28.12
C GLU A 64 12.48 17.08 27.92
N VAL A 65 12.73 16.34 29.00
CA VAL A 65 13.36 15.01 28.96
C VAL A 65 12.51 14.01 28.18
N GLN A 66 11.19 14.04 28.34
CA GLN A 66 10.25 13.19 27.60
C GLN A 66 10.40 13.41 26.07
N GLN A 67 10.48 14.66 25.63
CA GLN A 67 10.63 14.96 24.20
C GLN A 67 11.93 14.37 23.62
N TYR A 68 13.06 14.49 24.35
CA TYR A 68 14.32 13.89 23.90
C TYR A 68 14.30 12.36 23.96
N ALA A 69 13.62 11.77 24.94
CA ALA A 69 13.46 10.33 25.02
C ALA A 69 12.63 9.78 23.84
N GLU A 70 11.57 10.49 23.42
CA GLU A 70 10.77 10.14 22.24
C GLU A 70 11.61 10.16 20.96
N GLU A 71 12.49 11.16 20.80
CA GLU A 71 13.43 11.22 19.68
C GLU A 71 14.46 10.06 19.73
N ILE A 72 15.01 9.75 20.90
CA ILE A 72 15.91 8.59 21.08
C ILE A 72 15.21 7.29 20.69
N VAL A 73 13.97 7.06 21.14
CA VAL A 73 13.19 5.87 20.79
C VAL A 73 12.88 5.84 19.29
N PHE A 74 12.52 6.97 18.69
CA PHE A 74 12.29 7.09 17.25
C PHE A 74 13.54 6.72 16.44
N HIS A 75 14.72 7.16 16.87
CA HIS A 75 15.99 6.86 16.22
C HIS A 75 16.51 5.44 16.52
N ALA A 76 16.31 4.92 17.73
CA ALA A 76 16.65 3.55 18.11
C ALA A 76 15.88 2.52 17.29
N ARG A 77 14.61 2.78 16.98
CA ARG A 77 13.80 1.98 16.05
C ARG A 77 14.35 1.92 14.62
N ARG A 78 15.25 2.84 14.23
CA ARG A 78 15.93 2.89 12.93
C ARG A 78 17.37 2.35 12.96
N SER A 79 17.80 1.77 14.09
CA SER A 79 19.05 0.98 14.26
C SER A 79 20.41 1.72 14.15
N TYR A 80 20.47 3.05 14.23
CA TYR A 80 21.76 3.78 14.19
C TYR A 80 21.71 5.10 14.99
N LEU A 81 22.46 5.21 16.09
CA LEU A 81 22.63 6.44 16.89
C LEU A 81 24.13 6.68 17.17
N GLU A 82 24.61 7.89 16.89
CA GLU A 82 25.92 8.41 17.32
C GLU A 82 25.68 9.82 17.85
N PHE A 83 26.07 10.09 19.10
CA PHE A 83 26.02 11.43 19.68
C PHE A 83 27.15 12.25 19.10
N ILE A 84 26.83 13.35 18.40
CA ILE A 84 27.81 14.35 17.98
C ILE A 84 27.77 15.50 19.00
N ASP A 85 28.93 16.12 19.27
CA ASP A 85 29.19 17.16 20.30
C ASP A 85 28.37 18.46 20.20
N TRP A 86 27.28 18.52 19.41
CA TRP A 86 26.44 19.71 19.23
C TRP A 86 24.94 19.45 19.52
N PRO A 87 24.23 20.36 20.24
CA PRO A 87 22.83 20.17 20.57
C PRO A 87 21.93 20.28 19.33
N GLY A 88 21.12 19.25 19.07
CA GLY A 88 20.01 19.27 18.12
C GLY A 88 20.29 18.75 16.70
N GLU A 89 21.47 18.21 16.41
CA GLU A 89 21.76 17.59 15.10
C GLU A 89 21.90 16.07 15.22
N PHE A 90 20.78 15.35 15.09
CA PHE A 90 20.81 13.89 14.95
C PHE A 90 21.12 13.54 13.49
N ARG A 91 22.31 12.99 13.26
CA ARG A 91 22.64 12.33 11.99
C ARG A 91 22.50 10.82 12.15
N ALA A 92 22.14 10.13 11.07
CA ALA A 92 22.28 8.68 11.04
C ALA A 92 23.75 8.35 11.33
N ALA A 93 24.01 7.54 12.36
CA ALA A 93 25.36 7.14 12.70
C ALA A 93 26.05 6.56 11.46
N ASN A 94 27.32 6.89 11.27
CA ASN A 94 28.09 6.13 10.30
C ASN A 94 28.06 4.66 10.75
N PRO A 95 27.68 3.72 9.87
CA PRO A 95 27.62 2.33 10.28
C PRO A 95 29.01 1.90 10.73
N VAL A 96 29.10 1.26 11.89
CA VAL A 96 30.36 0.77 12.48
C VAL A 96 30.43 -0.76 12.40
N GLY A 97 31.63 -1.33 12.56
CA GLY A 97 31.84 -2.78 12.53
C GLY A 97 31.41 -3.43 11.20
N GLU A 98 30.62 -4.50 11.29
CA GLU A 98 30.11 -5.24 10.12
C GLU A 98 29.24 -4.39 9.19
N GLY A 99 28.47 -3.45 9.74
CA GLY A 99 27.69 -2.50 8.93
C GLY A 99 28.59 -1.59 8.07
N ARG A 100 29.75 -1.20 8.60
CA ARG A 100 30.76 -0.43 7.84
C ARG A 100 31.32 -1.27 6.70
N LYS A 101 31.73 -2.51 6.99
CA LYS A 101 32.25 -3.44 5.99
C LYS A 101 31.26 -3.65 4.85
N LYS A 102 29.98 -3.86 5.17
CA LYS A 102 28.92 -4.01 4.17
C LYS A 102 28.77 -2.77 3.28
N ARG A 103 28.66 -1.58 3.89
CA ARG A 103 28.51 -0.32 3.14
C ARG A 103 29.71 -0.07 2.22
N VAL A 104 30.91 -0.20 2.77
CA VAL A 104 32.16 0.01 2.04
C VAL A 104 32.28 -0.99 0.89
N ALA A 105 31.97 -2.27 1.10
CA ALA A 105 32.00 -3.30 0.06
C ALA A 105 31.05 -2.98 -1.11
N ILE A 106 29.81 -2.56 -0.81
CA ILE A 106 28.82 -2.20 -1.84
C ILE A 106 29.27 -0.96 -2.62
N GLU A 107 29.67 0.11 -1.94
CA GLU A 107 30.12 1.35 -2.59
C GLU A 107 31.42 1.14 -3.39
N PHE A 108 32.29 0.24 -2.92
CA PHE A 108 33.52 -0.17 -3.61
C PHE A 108 33.22 -0.94 -4.89
N ASP A 109 32.32 -1.92 -4.87
CA ASP A 109 31.96 -2.69 -6.07
C ASP A 109 31.19 -1.86 -7.11
N ALA A 110 30.32 -0.95 -6.64
CA ALA A 110 29.37 -0.21 -7.47
C ALA A 110 30.00 0.65 -8.59
N SER A 111 31.19 1.25 -8.37
CA SER A 111 31.80 2.11 -9.40
C SER A 111 33.31 2.27 -9.26
N ARG A 112 33.99 2.64 -10.36
CA ARG A 112 35.42 2.98 -10.36
C ARG A 112 35.74 4.13 -9.38
N LYS A 113 34.82 5.10 -9.26
CA LYS A 113 34.96 6.24 -8.32
C LYS A 113 34.83 5.77 -6.87
N GLY A 114 33.89 4.86 -6.59
CA GLY A 114 33.72 4.21 -5.29
C GLY A 114 34.97 3.42 -4.89
N ARG A 115 35.54 2.63 -5.81
CA ARG A 115 36.83 1.94 -5.59
C ARG A 115 37.93 2.88 -5.15
N ARG A 116 38.12 4.00 -5.86
CA ARG A 116 39.15 4.99 -5.51
C ARG A 116 38.90 5.62 -4.15
N ARG A 117 37.65 5.94 -3.82
CA ARG A 117 37.27 6.61 -2.58
C ARG A 117 37.47 5.72 -1.35
N HIS A 118 37.17 4.43 -1.48
CA HIS A 118 37.13 3.51 -0.35
C HIS A 118 38.28 2.49 -0.33
N LEU A 119 39.30 2.61 -1.19
CA LEU A 119 40.40 1.64 -1.27
C LEU A 119 41.16 1.48 0.04
N VAL A 120 41.55 2.59 0.66
CA VAL A 120 42.31 2.59 1.91
C VAL A 120 41.45 2.00 3.03
N GLU A 121 40.19 2.41 3.09
CA GLU A 121 39.23 1.95 4.09
C GLU A 121 38.91 0.45 3.95
N ALA A 122 38.67 -0.02 2.74
CA ALA A 122 38.42 -1.43 2.45
C ALA A 122 39.63 -2.32 2.77
N ARG A 123 40.86 -1.80 2.60
CA ARG A 123 42.10 -2.49 3.02
C ARG A 123 42.18 -2.61 4.54
N VAL A 124 41.93 -1.53 5.28
CA VAL A 124 41.94 -1.54 6.75
C VAL A 124 40.88 -2.48 7.31
N LEU A 125 39.74 -2.58 6.63
CA LEU A 125 38.63 -3.46 7.01
C LEU A 125 38.85 -4.93 6.63
N GLY A 126 39.93 -5.28 5.93
CA GLY A 126 40.27 -6.65 5.56
C GLY A 126 39.32 -7.28 4.54
N ILE A 127 38.65 -6.48 3.71
CA ILE A 127 37.65 -6.96 2.74
C ILE A 127 38.16 -6.97 1.28
N LEU A 128 39.42 -6.57 1.06
CA LEU A 128 40.08 -6.62 -0.26
C LEU A 128 40.91 -7.88 -0.43
N ASN A 129 40.99 -8.37 -1.66
CA ASN A 129 41.87 -9.46 -2.01
C ASN A 129 43.34 -9.03 -1.92
N GLU A 130 44.17 -9.82 -1.24
CA GLU A 130 45.60 -9.55 -1.07
C GLU A 130 46.37 -9.65 -2.40
N ALA A 131 45.92 -10.53 -3.31
CA ALA A 131 46.55 -10.73 -4.61
C ALA A 131 46.19 -9.63 -5.63
N ASP A 132 44.97 -9.10 -5.59
CA ASP A 132 44.58 -7.94 -6.39
C ASP A 132 43.65 -7.00 -5.58
N PRO A 133 44.17 -5.88 -5.04
CA PRO A 133 43.41 -4.96 -4.20
C PRO A 133 42.36 -4.15 -4.97
N ARG A 134 42.20 -4.38 -6.29
CA ARG A 134 41.10 -3.82 -7.08
C ARG A 134 39.79 -4.57 -6.87
N PHE A 135 39.84 -5.76 -6.28
CA PHE A 135 38.69 -6.63 -6.06
C PHE A 135 38.49 -6.92 -4.56
N LEU A 136 37.24 -7.18 -4.19
CA LEU A 136 36.88 -7.67 -2.86
C LEU A 136 37.34 -9.14 -2.71
N THR A 137 37.50 -9.60 -1.47
CA THR A 137 37.63 -11.05 -1.23
C THR A 137 36.34 -11.76 -1.67
N THR A 138 36.45 -13.03 -2.07
CA THR A 138 35.29 -13.84 -2.46
C THR A 138 34.25 -13.90 -1.34
N GLU A 139 34.71 -14.08 -0.09
CA GLU A 139 33.85 -14.06 1.10
C GLU A 139 33.13 -12.71 1.27
N ALA A 140 33.84 -11.58 1.17
CA ALA A 140 33.23 -10.26 1.32
C ALA A 140 32.26 -9.93 0.18
N TYR A 141 32.58 -10.37 -1.04
CA TYR A 141 31.68 -10.20 -2.19
C TYR A 141 30.39 -10.97 -2.01
N GLU A 142 30.45 -12.26 -1.64
CA GLU A 142 29.27 -13.08 -1.43
C GLU A 142 28.43 -12.58 -0.25
N LYS A 143 29.08 -12.28 0.87
CA LYS A 143 28.42 -11.85 2.12
C LYS A 143 27.75 -10.48 2.02
N TYR A 144 28.38 -9.52 1.33
CA TYR A 144 27.90 -8.13 1.34
C TYR A 144 27.29 -7.68 0.01
N VAL A 145 27.86 -8.09 -1.12
CA VAL A 145 27.45 -7.58 -2.44
C VAL A 145 26.41 -8.49 -3.07
N ARG A 146 26.68 -9.81 -3.16
CA ARG A 146 25.75 -10.77 -3.76
C ARG A 146 24.43 -10.81 -2.99
N ALA A 147 24.47 -10.98 -1.67
CA ALA A 147 23.28 -10.98 -0.82
C ALA A 147 22.44 -9.68 -0.93
N THR A 148 23.09 -8.52 -1.14
CA THR A 148 22.38 -7.25 -1.31
C THR A 148 21.78 -7.10 -2.71
N ARG A 149 22.48 -7.56 -3.76
CA ARG A 149 21.94 -7.57 -5.13
C ARG A 149 20.77 -8.54 -5.26
N GLU A 150 20.88 -9.74 -4.68
CA GLU A 150 19.80 -10.72 -4.63
C GLU A 150 18.58 -10.17 -3.87
N GLY A 151 18.81 -9.50 -2.74
CA GLY A 151 17.76 -8.79 -2.00
C GLY A 151 17.11 -7.65 -2.79
N GLN A 152 17.88 -6.89 -3.60
CA GLN A 152 17.33 -5.85 -4.48
C GLN A 152 16.54 -6.44 -5.64
N THR A 153 17.00 -7.52 -6.26
CA THR A 153 16.24 -8.23 -7.31
C THR A 153 14.95 -8.84 -6.76
N ALA A 154 14.95 -9.30 -5.50
CA ALA A 154 13.74 -9.74 -4.82
C ALA A 154 12.78 -8.57 -4.51
N LEU A 155 13.31 -7.39 -4.19
CA LEU A 155 12.52 -6.17 -4.00
C LEU A 155 11.88 -5.71 -5.31
N GLU A 156 12.61 -5.75 -6.42
CA GLU A 156 12.09 -5.47 -7.77
C GLU A 156 11.08 -6.53 -8.24
N ALA A 157 11.13 -7.74 -7.68
CA ALA A 157 10.14 -8.79 -7.91
C ALA A 157 8.89 -8.67 -7.04
N THR A 158 8.76 -7.67 -6.16
CA THR A 158 7.54 -7.50 -5.35
C THR A 158 6.37 -7.02 -6.21
N PRO A 159 5.25 -7.78 -6.28
CA PRO A 159 4.10 -7.36 -7.07
C PRO A 159 3.45 -6.11 -6.45
N LEU A 160 3.41 -5.01 -7.20
CA LEU A 160 2.82 -3.73 -6.77
C LEU A 160 3.38 -3.23 -5.41
N GLY A 161 4.63 -3.54 -5.09
CA GLY A 161 5.26 -3.14 -3.82
C GLY A 161 4.73 -3.87 -2.58
N LEU A 162 4.00 -4.99 -2.75
CA LEU A 162 3.63 -5.87 -1.64
C LEU A 162 4.77 -6.84 -1.31
N HIS A 163 5.19 -6.84 -0.05
CA HIS A 163 6.09 -7.88 0.47
C HIS A 163 5.29 -9.15 0.76
N LEU A 164 5.41 -10.14 -0.11
CA LEU A 164 4.67 -11.38 0.02
C LEU A 164 5.25 -12.30 1.10
N ALA A 165 4.39 -13.07 1.74
CA ALA A 165 4.80 -14.09 2.71
C ALA A 165 5.39 -15.35 2.05
N ASP A 166 5.03 -15.62 0.80
CA ASP A 166 5.52 -16.76 0.00
C ASP A 166 5.60 -16.37 -1.48
N ASP A 167 6.72 -16.66 -2.12
CA ASP A 167 6.97 -16.41 -3.54
C ASP A 167 6.02 -17.20 -4.45
N ARG A 168 5.53 -18.37 -4.01
CA ARG A 168 4.54 -19.16 -4.74
C ARG A 168 3.20 -18.45 -4.89
N LEU A 169 2.90 -17.50 -4.00
CA LEU A 169 1.68 -16.69 -4.07
C LEU A 169 1.81 -15.53 -5.08
N ALA A 170 3.04 -15.15 -5.45
CA ALA A 170 3.30 -13.99 -6.29
C ALA A 170 2.58 -14.06 -7.63
N PHE A 171 2.64 -15.21 -8.30
CA PHE A 171 1.94 -15.41 -9.57
C PHE A 171 0.42 -15.22 -9.43
N ARG A 172 -0.20 -15.80 -8.41
CA ARG A 172 -1.65 -15.73 -8.21
C ARG A 172 -2.13 -14.33 -7.84
N VAL A 173 -1.36 -13.63 -7.01
CA VAL A 173 -1.65 -12.25 -6.61
C VAL A 173 -1.56 -11.33 -7.83
N ARG A 174 -0.47 -11.43 -8.63
CA ARG A 174 -0.31 -10.67 -9.88
C ARG A 174 -1.45 -10.94 -10.85
N LEU A 175 -1.78 -12.21 -11.08
CA LEU A 175 -2.87 -12.60 -11.98
C LEU A 175 -4.21 -11.98 -11.54
N THR A 176 -4.51 -12.01 -10.24
CA THR A 176 -5.76 -11.42 -9.72
C THR A 176 -5.80 -9.91 -9.95
N PHE A 177 -4.67 -9.20 -9.77
CA PHE A 177 -4.58 -7.78 -10.09
C PHE A 177 -4.76 -7.50 -11.58
N TYR A 178 -4.08 -8.23 -12.46
CA TYR A 178 -4.23 -8.02 -13.90
C TYR A 178 -5.66 -8.28 -14.37
N LEU A 179 -6.31 -9.33 -13.86
CA LEU A 179 -7.72 -9.59 -14.13
C LEU A 179 -8.62 -8.44 -13.64
N SER A 180 -8.29 -7.81 -12.52
CA SER A 180 -9.06 -6.66 -12.00
C SER A 180 -8.97 -5.40 -12.87
N LEU A 181 -7.97 -5.32 -13.75
CA LEU A 181 -7.82 -4.20 -14.70
C LEU A 181 -8.64 -4.41 -15.98
N LEU A 182 -9.00 -5.65 -16.34
CA LEU A 182 -9.72 -5.92 -17.58
C LEU A 182 -11.09 -5.22 -17.64
N PRO A 183 -11.97 -5.29 -16.61
CA PRO A 183 -13.22 -4.53 -16.62
C PRO A 183 -13.01 -3.03 -16.84
N ILE A 184 -11.95 -2.46 -16.25
CA ILE A 184 -11.63 -1.03 -16.40
C ILE A 184 -11.31 -0.70 -17.86
N ILE A 185 -10.47 -1.51 -18.51
CA ILE A 185 -10.10 -1.31 -19.91
C ILE A 185 -11.33 -1.35 -20.81
N PHE A 186 -12.22 -2.33 -20.61
CA PHE A 186 -13.45 -2.44 -21.39
C PHE A 186 -14.41 -1.26 -21.15
N CYS A 187 -14.59 -0.82 -19.90
CA CYS A 187 -15.46 0.33 -19.60
C CYS A 187 -14.89 1.66 -20.16
N ILE A 188 -13.56 1.84 -20.17
CA ILE A 188 -12.91 3.00 -20.78
C ILE A 188 -13.06 2.94 -22.30
N ALA A 189 -12.81 1.79 -22.92
CA ALA A 189 -12.97 1.61 -24.35
C ALA A 189 -14.42 1.90 -24.78
N PHE A 190 -15.40 1.42 -24.03
CA PHE A 190 -16.81 1.73 -24.26
C PHE A 190 -17.10 3.23 -24.12
N ALA A 191 -16.58 3.89 -23.09
CA ALA A 191 -16.77 5.34 -22.90
C ALA A 191 -16.20 6.16 -24.08
N ILE A 192 -15.06 5.72 -24.64
CA ILE A 192 -14.50 6.32 -25.86
C ILE A 192 -15.44 6.12 -27.04
N VAL A 193 -15.94 4.91 -27.27
CA VAL A 193 -16.83 4.61 -28.40
C VAL A 193 -18.13 5.40 -28.31
N VAL A 194 -18.74 5.49 -27.12
CA VAL A 194 -19.97 6.29 -26.90
C VAL A 194 -19.78 7.74 -27.32
N TRP A 195 -18.60 8.32 -27.06
CA TRP A 195 -18.30 9.70 -27.46
C TRP A 195 -18.40 9.89 -28.98
N PHE A 196 -18.02 8.89 -29.77
CA PHE A 196 -18.02 8.98 -31.23
C PHE A 196 -19.33 8.54 -31.87
N VAL A 197 -19.97 7.51 -31.32
CA VAL A 197 -21.13 6.87 -31.95
C VAL A 197 -22.44 7.55 -31.51
N SER A 198 -22.40 8.39 -30.46
CA SER A 198 -23.58 8.96 -29.80
C SER A 198 -24.56 7.85 -29.50
N VAL A 199 -24.50 7.21 -28.34
CA VAL A 199 -25.39 6.09 -27.98
C VAL A 199 -26.07 6.40 -26.65
N PRO A 200 -27.34 6.02 -26.40
CA PRO A 200 -28.02 6.35 -25.14
C PRO A 200 -27.30 5.77 -23.93
N VAL A 201 -26.66 6.63 -23.15
CA VAL A 201 -26.03 6.27 -21.88
C VAL A 201 -26.79 6.88 -20.72
N TYR A 202 -27.22 6.04 -19.80
CA TYR A 202 -27.83 6.48 -18.56
C TYR A 202 -26.80 7.00 -17.58
N ILE A 203 -27.18 8.00 -16.78
CA ILE A 203 -26.29 8.65 -15.81
C ILE A 203 -25.66 7.68 -14.80
N TRP A 204 -26.36 6.59 -14.44
CA TRP A 204 -25.84 5.58 -13.52
C TRP A 204 -24.67 4.77 -14.11
N TYR A 205 -24.48 4.73 -15.43
CA TYR A 205 -23.31 4.09 -16.05
C TYR A 205 -22.01 4.70 -15.54
N TYR A 206 -21.96 6.02 -15.37
CA TYR A 206 -20.78 6.71 -14.84
C TYR A 206 -20.51 6.33 -13.38
N ALA A 207 -21.55 6.10 -12.58
CA ALA A 207 -21.38 5.59 -11.23
C ALA A 207 -20.77 4.17 -11.24
N LEU A 208 -21.23 3.29 -12.14
CA LEU A 208 -20.65 1.96 -12.30
C LEU A 208 -19.18 2.04 -12.73
N LEU A 209 -18.84 2.91 -13.68
CA LEU A 209 -17.46 3.15 -14.11
C LEU A 209 -16.56 3.55 -12.94
N VAL A 210 -16.99 4.52 -12.12
CA VAL A 210 -16.22 4.96 -10.95
C VAL A 210 -16.01 3.82 -9.96
N ILE A 211 -17.05 3.04 -9.66
CA ILE A 211 -16.96 1.90 -8.74
C ILE A 211 -16.01 0.83 -9.30
N THR A 212 -16.08 0.53 -10.61
CA THR A 212 -15.18 -0.41 -11.27
C THR A 212 -13.72 0.03 -11.15
N VAL A 213 -13.42 1.32 -11.33
CA VAL A 213 -12.08 1.90 -11.20
C VAL A 213 -11.56 1.88 -9.76
N VAL A 214 -12.43 2.11 -8.78
CA VAL A 214 -12.04 2.12 -7.36
C VAL A 214 -11.92 0.71 -6.80
N SER A 215 -12.63 -0.29 -7.33
CA SER A 215 -12.66 -1.65 -6.78
C SER A 215 -11.28 -2.29 -6.57
N PRO A 216 -10.26 -2.16 -7.45
CA PRO A 216 -8.94 -2.78 -7.23
C PRO A 216 -8.19 -2.21 -6.02
N THR A 217 -8.55 -1.02 -5.54
CA THR A 217 -7.96 -0.47 -4.31
C THR A 217 -8.35 -1.30 -3.09
N THR A 218 -9.59 -1.81 -3.05
CA THR A 218 -10.04 -2.70 -1.97
C THR A 218 -9.32 -4.06 -2.02
N LEU A 219 -9.03 -4.56 -3.22
CA LEU A 219 -8.19 -5.74 -3.43
C LEU A 219 -6.76 -5.51 -2.91
N TYR A 220 -6.18 -4.35 -3.20
CA TYR A 220 -4.85 -3.98 -2.70
C TYR A 220 -4.80 -3.93 -1.17
N TYR A 221 -5.73 -3.22 -0.53
CA TYR A 221 -5.78 -3.13 0.93
C TYR A 221 -6.07 -4.48 1.60
N SER A 222 -6.83 -5.35 0.93
CA SER A 222 -7.05 -6.73 1.37
C SER A 222 -5.74 -7.51 1.47
N TYR A 223 -4.92 -7.48 0.41
CA TYR A 223 -3.63 -8.17 0.40
C TYR A 223 -2.60 -7.52 1.32
N ALA A 224 -2.51 -6.19 1.34
CA ALA A 224 -1.54 -5.46 2.15
C ALA A 224 -1.75 -5.71 3.66
N ASN A 225 -3.02 -5.77 4.08
CA ASN A 225 -3.38 -5.90 5.50
C ASN A 225 -3.80 -7.33 5.90
N ASN A 226 -3.74 -8.31 4.99
CA ASN A 226 -4.29 -9.65 5.19
C ASN A 226 -5.76 -9.64 5.69
N SER A 227 -6.56 -8.70 5.19
CA SER A 227 -7.90 -8.43 5.72
C SER A 227 -8.97 -9.16 4.92
N HIS A 228 -9.61 -10.14 5.56
CA HIS A 228 -10.78 -10.81 4.98
C HIS A 228 -11.95 -9.84 4.79
N SER A 229 -12.10 -8.81 5.62
CA SER A 229 -13.18 -7.81 5.47
C SER A 229 -13.04 -7.01 4.18
N PHE A 230 -11.83 -6.54 3.84
CA PHE A 230 -11.59 -5.86 2.56
C PHE A 230 -11.74 -6.81 1.37
N MET A 231 -11.36 -8.09 1.51
CA MET A 231 -11.63 -9.09 0.48
C MET A 231 -13.13 -9.31 0.26
N GLY A 232 -13.90 -9.36 1.35
CA GLY A 232 -15.35 -9.49 1.31
C GLY A 232 -16.02 -8.28 0.64
N LEU A 233 -15.54 -7.07 0.91
CA LEU A 233 -15.98 -5.87 0.20
C LEU A 233 -15.68 -5.94 -1.29
N PHE A 234 -14.46 -6.36 -1.67
CA PHE A 234 -14.11 -6.54 -3.08
C PHE A 234 -15.01 -7.57 -3.77
N ALA A 235 -15.34 -8.68 -3.09
CA ALA A 235 -16.28 -9.68 -3.60
C ALA A 235 -17.68 -9.08 -3.80
N PHE A 236 -18.22 -8.41 -2.78
CA PHE A 236 -19.52 -7.76 -2.86
C PHE A 236 -19.60 -6.75 -4.01
N LEU A 237 -18.59 -5.88 -4.15
CA LEU A 237 -18.53 -4.89 -5.23
C LEU A 237 -18.56 -5.55 -6.60
N ASN A 238 -17.77 -6.61 -6.84
CA ASN A 238 -17.78 -7.30 -8.13
C ASN A 238 -19.11 -8.01 -8.42
N GLY A 239 -19.74 -8.61 -7.40
CA GLY A 239 -21.07 -9.20 -7.56
C GLY A 239 -22.13 -8.15 -7.89
N ALA A 240 -22.16 -7.04 -7.16
CA ALA A 240 -23.07 -5.93 -7.40
C ALA A 240 -22.85 -5.30 -8.78
N LEU A 241 -21.59 -5.08 -9.17
CA LEU A 241 -21.24 -4.58 -10.51
C LEU A 241 -21.75 -5.52 -11.59
N ALA A 242 -21.54 -6.84 -11.49
CA ALA A 242 -22.05 -7.78 -12.49
C ALA A 242 -23.57 -7.67 -12.68
N VAL A 243 -24.34 -7.60 -11.59
CA VAL A 243 -25.81 -7.45 -11.64
C VAL A 243 -26.20 -6.10 -12.26
N CYS A 244 -25.60 -5.00 -11.79
CA CYS A 244 -25.91 -3.67 -12.31
C CYS A 244 -25.56 -3.53 -13.80
N GLN A 245 -24.48 -4.16 -14.27
CA GLN A 245 -24.12 -4.17 -15.69
C GLN A 245 -25.17 -4.89 -16.52
N VAL A 246 -25.68 -6.06 -16.07
CA VAL A 246 -26.77 -6.77 -16.75
C VAL A 246 -28.04 -5.93 -16.81
N LEU A 247 -28.44 -5.31 -15.69
CA LEU A 247 -29.60 -4.42 -15.65
C LEU A 247 -29.44 -3.22 -16.58
N SER A 248 -28.24 -2.64 -16.67
CA SER A 248 -27.96 -1.52 -17.55
C SER A 248 -28.10 -1.88 -19.03
N VAL A 249 -27.64 -3.07 -19.42
CA VAL A 249 -27.80 -3.59 -20.79
C VAL A 249 -29.30 -3.80 -21.07
N TRP A 250 -30.02 -4.45 -20.16
CA TRP A 250 -31.47 -4.63 -20.31
C TRP A 250 -32.17 -3.30 -20.56
N GLN A 251 -31.94 -2.30 -19.71
CA GLN A 251 -32.59 -0.99 -19.81
C GLN A 251 -32.37 -0.33 -21.16
N VAL A 252 -31.14 -0.38 -21.70
CA VAL A 252 -30.85 0.18 -23.02
C VAL A 252 -31.56 -0.62 -24.13
N LEU A 253 -31.53 -1.95 -24.08
CA LEU A 253 -32.23 -2.78 -25.07
C LEU A 253 -33.74 -2.50 -25.06
N ALA A 254 -34.34 -2.41 -23.88
CA ALA A 254 -35.76 -2.09 -23.73
C ALA A 254 -36.08 -0.67 -24.24
N TYR A 255 -35.22 0.30 -23.97
CA TYR A 255 -35.38 1.68 -24.45
C TYR A 255 -35.35 1.75 -25.98
N VAL A 256 -34.38 1.09 -26.61
CA VAL A 256 -34.26 1.10 -28.08
C VAL A 256 -35.44 0.39 -28.75
N ASN A 257 -35.90 -0.73 -28.21
CA ASN A 257 -37.12 -1.40 -28.70
C ASN A 257 -38.36 -0.51 -28.60
N ASN A 258 -38.49 0.24 -27.51
CA ASN A 258 -39.56 1.21 -27.34
C ASN A 258 -39.48 2.36 -28.36
N CYS A 259 -38.27 2.78 -28.77
CA CYS A 259 -38.08 3.77 -29.82
C CYS A 259 -38.55 3.24 -31.18
N GLU A 260 -38.27 1.98 -31.52
CA GLU A 260 -38.76 1.33 -32.73
C GLU A 260 -40.30 1.30 -32.76
N THR A 261 -40.92 0.86 -31.65
CA THR A 261 -42.39 0.85 -31.52
C THR A 261 -42.97 2.26 -31.65
N PHE A 262 -42.34 3.27 -31.06
CA PHE A 262 -42.77 4.67 -31.17
C PHE A 262 -42.73 5.18 -32.62
N VAL A 263 -41.67 4.84 -33.35
CA VAL A 263 -41.48 5.25 -34.76
C VAL A 263 -42.48 4.57 -35.68
N ASP A 264 -42.87 3.33 -35.39
CA ASP A 264 -43.89 2.62 -36.17
C ASP A 264 -45.31 3.17 -35.92
N GLU A 265 -45.58 3.64 -34.70
CA GLU A 265 -46.92 4.11 -34.30
C GLU A 265 -47.16 5.61 -34.54
N CYS A 266 -46.11 6.41 -34.63
CA CYS A 266 -46.17 7.87 -34.80
C CYS A 266 -45.50 8.30 -36.11
N LYS A 267 -45.93 9.43 -36.69
CA LYS A 267 -45.27 10.04 -37.86
C LYS A 267 -45.23 11.56 -37.75
N VAL A 268 -44.30 12.18 -38.46
CA VAL A 268 -44.21 13.65 -38.54
C VAL A 268 -45.14 14.17 -39.64
N SER A 269 -45.99 15.15 -39.30
CA SER A 269 -46.85 15.86 -40.25
C SER A 269 -46.70 17.37 -40.04
N GLY A 270 -45.85 18.01 -40.85
CA GLY A 270 -45.50 19.41 -40.69
C GLY A 270 -44.67 19.65 -39.42
N LEU A 271 -45.18 20.48 -38.51
CA LEU A 271 -44.51 20.83 -37.24
C LEU A 271 -45.00 19.99 -36.04
N ARG A 272 -45.79 18.94 -36.28
CA ARG A 272 -46.37 18.12 -35.21
C ARG A 272 -46.12 16.64 -35.47
N VAL A 273 -46.00 15.89 -34.40
CA VAL A 273 -46.00 14.42 -34.43
C VAL A 273 -47.45 13.95 -34.24
N VAL A 274 -47.92 13.10 -35.15
CA VAL A 274 -49.30 12.61 -35.20
C VAL A 274 -49.32 11.08 -35.22
N PRO A 275 -50.39 10.44 -34.75
CA PRO A 275 -50.55 8.99 -34.87
C PRO A 275 -50.48 8.52 -36.34
N ALA A 276 -49.74 7.45 -36.57
CA ALA A 276 -49.72 6.70 -37.84
C ALA A 276 -50.74 5.55 -37.83
N VAL A 277 -51.07 5.05 -36.63
CA VAL A 277 -52.05 3.97 -36.38
C VAL A 277 -53.28 4.50 -35.62
N THR A 278 -54.38 3.75 -35.64
CA THR A 278 -55.67 4.17 -35.07
C THR A 278 -55.68 4.25 -33.54
N ASP A 279 -54.87 3.45 -32.85
CA ASP A 279 -54.75 3.44 -31.39
C ASP A 279 -53.27 3.24 -30.98
N PRO A 280 -52.44 4.29 -31.00
CA PRO A 280 -51.04 4.17 -30.60
C PRO A 280 -50.91 3.97 -29.08
N THR A 281 -49.93 3.17 -28.67
CA THR A 281 -49.54 3.05 -27.26
C THR A 281 -48.95 4.36 -26.72
N TYR A 282 -48.27 5.11 -27.58
CA TYR A 282 -47.69 6.42 -27.25
C TYR A 282 -48.62 7.57 -27.65
N ALA A 283 -48.76 8.55 -26.76
CA ALA A 283 -49.45 9.80 -27.06
C ALA A 283 -48.58 10.69 -27.96
N CYS A 284 -48.58 10.42 -29.27
CA CYS A 284 -47.73 11.06 -30.28
C CYS A 284 -47.71 12.60 -30.20
N SER A 285 -48.83 13.24 -29.82
CA SER A 285 -48.95 14.71 -29.74
C SER A 285 -48.13 15.36 -28.63
N PHE A 286 -47.60 14.60 -27.66
CA PHE A 286 -46.75 15.14 -26.59
C PHE A 286 -45.27 15.29 -27.00
N TYR A 287 -44.89 14.72 -28.14
CA TYR A 287 -43.50 14.71 -28.58
C TYR A 287 -43.26 15.78 -29.65
N SER A 288 -42.09 16.42 -29.58
CA SER A 288 -41.66 17.36 -30.60
C SER A 288 -41.09 16.64 -31.82
N VAL A 289 -40.99 17.35 -32.95
CA VAL A 289 -40.31 16.82 -34.15
C VAL A 289 -38.83 16.48 -33.85
N MET A 290 -38.19 17.23 -32.95
CA MET A 290 -36.82 16.94 -32.51
C MET A 290 -36.73 15.62 -31.74
N ASP A 291 -37.68 15.36 -30.83
CA ASP A 291 -37.75 14.10 -30.09
C ASP A 291 -37.95 12.93 -31.05
N TYR A 292 -38.88 13.08 -32.01
CA TYR A 292 -39.11 12.08 -33.05
C TYR A 292 -37.83 11.77 -33.84
N SER A 293 -37.11 12.80 -34.31
CA SER A 293 -35.87 12.59 -35.06
C SER A 293 -34.79 11.86 -34.25
N THR A 294 -34.76 12.11 -32.94
CA THR A 294 -33.85 11.42 -32.01
C THR A 294 -34.25 9.96 -31.83
N PHE A 295 -35.54 9.66 -31.63
CA PHE A 295 -36.02 8.28 -31.52
C PHE A 295 -35.88 7.50 -32.83
N GLN A 296 -36.10 8.14 -33.98
CA GLN A 296 -35.82 7.56 -35.29
C GLN A 296 -34.35 7.17 -35.42
N HIS A 297 -33.42 8.06 -35.05
CA HIS A 297 -31.99 7.74 -35.07
C HIS A 297 -31.65 6.50 -34.24
N TRP A 298 -32.28 6.33 -33.07
CA TRP A 298 -32.09 5.15 -32.22
C TRP A 298 -32.70 3.87 -32.78
N ALA A 299 -33.90 3.96 -33.36
CA ALA A 299 -34.53 2.84 -34.03
C ALA A 299 -33.68 2.36 -35.22
N ASP A 300 -33.22 3.28 -36.07
CA ASP A 300 -32.40 2.98 -37.24
C ASP A 300 -31.02 2.39 -36.85
N SER A 301 -30.50 2.73 -35.66
CA SER A 301 -29.22 2.26 -35.13
C SER A 301 -29.34 1.13 -34.09
N GLN A 302 -30.49 0.45 -34.03
CA GLN A 302 -30.74 -0.62 -33.05
C GLN A 302 -29.70 -1.75 -33.16
N THR A 303 -29.46 -2.26 -34.37
CA THR A 303 -28.54 -3.40 -34.58
C THR A 303 -27.11 -3.06 -34.14
N THR A 304 -26.60 -1.87 -34.50
CA THR A 304 -25.25 -1.43 -34.10
C THR A 304 -25.16 -1.19 -32.60
N THR A 305 -26.20 -0.60 -31.99
CA THR A 305 -26.29 -0.41 -30.54
C THR A 305 -26.24 -1.76 -29.81
N PHE A 306 -26.99 -2.76 -30.27
CA PHE A 306 -27.03 -4.08 -29.64
C PHE A 306 -25.69 -4.79 -29.72
N VAL A 307 -25.07 -4.81 -30.91
CA VAL A 307 -23.76 -5.41 -31.10
C VAL A 307 -22.71 -4.74 -30.21
N MET A 308 -22.73 -3.41 -30.10
CA MET A 308 -21.79 -2.67 -29.27
C MET A 308 -21.98 -3.00 -27.78
N TYR A 309 -23.21 -2.92 -27.25
CA TYR A 309 -23.46 -3.21 -25.84
C TYR A 309 -23.12 -4.66 -25.49
N LEU A 310 -23.51 -5.62 -26.32
CA LEU A 310 -23.19 -7.03 -26.06
C LEU A 310 -21.68 -7.27 -26.11
N SER A 311 -20.97 -6.70 -27.09
CA SER A 311 -19.52 -6.90 -27.25
C SER A 311 -18.69 -6.31 -26.11
N PHE A 312 -19.12 -5.19 -25.52
CA PHE A 312 -18.40 -4.57 -24.41
C PHE A 312 -18.84 -5.09 -23.03
N PHE A 313 -20.14 -5.28 -22.80
CA PHE A 313 -20.65 -5.57 -21.45
C PHE A 313 -20.65 -7.06 -21.11
N VAL A 314 -20.81 -7.97 -22.09
CA VAL A 314 -20.73 -9.41 -21.80
C VAL A 314 -19.35 -9.77 -21.24
N PRO A 315 -18.21 -9.36 -21.84
CA PRO A 315 -16.90 -9.58 -21.24
C PRO A 315 -16.75 -8.95 -19.85
N VAL A 316 -17.25 -7.72 -19.65
CA VAL A 316 -17.19 -7.03 -18.35
C VAL A 316 -17.92 -7.82 -17.27
N VAL A 317 -19.13 -8.31 -17.55
CA VAL A 317 -19.90 -9.16 -16.62
C VAL A 317 -19.13 -10.45 -16.32
N VAL A 318 -18.59 -11.12 -17.35
CA VAL A 318 -17.79 -12.34 -17.17
C VAL A 318 -16.58 -12.08 -16.27
N PHE A 319 -15.83 -11.00 -16.50
CA PHE A 319 -14.68 -10.66 -15.67
C PHE A 319 -15.07 -10.33 -14.23
N HIS A 320 -16.17 -9.61 -14.01
CA HIS A 320 -16.68 -9.37 -12.65
C HIS A 320 -17.08 -10.66 -11.94
N LEU A 321 -17.73 -11.61 -12.63
CA LEU A 321 -18.06 -12.93 -12.07
C LEU A 321 -16.80 -13.76 -11.76
N MET A 322 -15.79 -13.72 -12.63
CA MET A 322 -14.49 -14.35 -12.36
C MET A 322 -13.81 -13.74 -11.12
N LEU A 323 -13.82 -12.42 -10.99
CA LEU A 323 -13.26 -11.71 -9.84
C LEU A 323 -14.05 -11.98 -8.56
N LEU A 324 -15.37 -12.13 -8.64
CA LEU A 324 -16.21 -12.59 -7.54
C LEU A 324 -15.79 -14.00 -7.09
N ALA A 325 -15.63 -14.94 -8.01
CA ALA A 325 -15.19 -16.30 -7.66
C ALA A 325 -13.80 -16.31 -7.02
N LEU A 326 -12.85 -15.56 -7.59
CA LEU A 326 -11.49 -15.44 -7.05
C LEU A 326 -11.47 -14.79 -5.67
N SER A 327 -12.25 -13.71 -5.48
CA SER A 327 -12.32 -13.01 -4.20
C SER A 327 -12.97 -13.86 -3.11
N LEU A 328 -14.00 -14.66 -3.43
CA LEU A 328 -14.58 -15.62 -2.49
C LEU A 328 -13.58 -16.73 -2.11
N MET A 329 -12.80 -17.23 -3.07
CA MET A 329 -11.71 -18.18 -2.80
C MET A 329 -10.67 -17.55 -1.85
N TRP A 330 -10.21 -16.34 -2.14
CA TRP A 330 -9.24 -15.64 -1.29
C TRP A 330 -9.80 -15.31 0.09
N TYR A 331 -11.06 -14.90 0.16
CA TYR A 331 -11.77 -14.62 1.39
C TYR A 331 -11.80 -15.86 2.31
N SER A 332 -12.12 -17.03 1.75
CA SER A 332 -12.07 -18.31 2.48
C SER A 332 -10.67 -18.61 3.00
N LYS A 333 -9.63 -18.42 2.19
CA LYS A 333 -8.23 -18.64 2.59
C LYS A 333 -7.77 -17.68 3.68
N LEU A 334 -8.09 -16.38 3.56
CA LEU A 334 -7.78 -15.37 4.56
C LEU A 334 -8.50 -15.65 5.88
N ARG A 335 -9.78 -16.07 5.84
CA ARG A 335 -10.51 -16.49 7.06
C ARG A 335 -9.91 -17.72 7.72
N LYS A 336 -9.29 -18.63 6.94
CA LYS A 336 -8.56 -19.79 7.46
C LYS A 336 -7.14 -19.46 7.95
N GLY A 337 -6.73 -18.18 7.94
CA GLY A 337 -5.46 -17.73 8.49
C GLY A 337 -4.29 -17.67 7.49
N LEU A 338 -4.55 -17.81 6.18
CA LEU A 338 -3.50 -17.59 5.17
C LEU A 338 -2.98 -16.16 5.26
N ARG A 339 -1.66 -15.98 5.38
CA ARG A 339 -1.00 -14.67 5.24
C ARG A 339 -0.47 -14.52 3.83
N ILE A 340 -0.85 -13.41 3.18
CA ILE A 340 -0.47 -13.03 1.82
C ILE A 340 0.70 -12.04 1.88
N SER A 341 0.62 -11.03 2.76
CA SER A 341 1.69 -10.03 2.96
C SER A 341 2.38 -10.17 4.31
N THR A 342 3.68 -9.86 4.37
CA THR A 342 4.45 -9.72 5.62
C THR A 342 4.23 -8.37 6.31
N THR A 343 3.65 -7.39 5.61
CA THR A 343 3.39 -6.02 6.12
C THR A 343 2.04 -5.86 6.82
N GLY A 344 1.44 -6.95 7.33
CA GLY A 344 0.15 -6.89 8.03
C GLY A 344 0.15 -5.93 9.23
N PRO A 345 -1.02 -5.48 9.71
CA PRO A 345 -1.09 -4.50 10.79
C PRO A 345 -0.31 -4.99 12.00
N ALA A 346 0.63 -4.16 12.47
CA ALA A 346 1.45 -4.37 13.65
C ALA A 346 0.64 -4.26 14.98
N GLY A 347 -0.60 -4.76 14.98
CA GLY A 347 -1.58 -4.61 16.06
C GLY A 347 -2.20 -5.92 16.54
N GLY A 348 -1.62 -7.06 16.18
CA GLY A 348 -1.93 -8.36 16.80
C GLY A 348 -0.61 -8.99 17.21
N VAL A 349 -0.50 -9.29 18.50
CA VAL A 349 0.50 -10.12 19.19
C VAL A 349 1.42 -10.88 18.24
N ALA A 350 2.74 -10.76 18.48
CA ALA A 350 3.81 -11.51 17.84
C ALA A 350 3.42 -12.97 17.52
N ALA A 351 2.83 -13.19 16.35
CA ALA A 351 2.61 -14.50 15.79
C ALA A 351 3.75 -14.72 14.81
N THR A 352 4.84 -15.21 15.42
CA THR A 352 5.86 -16.08 14.85
C THR A 352 5.71 -16.35 13.35
N VAL A 353 6.72 -15.94 12.60
CA VAL A 353 7.02 -16.52 11.30
C VAL A 353 7.36 -17.98 11.55
N ILE A 354 6.43 -18.90 11.24
CA ILE A 354 6.78 -20.32 11.09
C ILE A 354 6.98 -20.56 9.60
N THR A 355 8.17 -20.23 9.10
CA THR A 355 8.72 -20.90 7.93
C THR A 355 9.39 -22.18 8.40
N SER A 356 8.98 -23.31 7.81
CA SER A 356 9.56 -24.65 7.95
C SER A 356 9.68 -25.23 9.36
N GLY A 357 8.70 -26.03 9.76
CA GLY A 357 8.89 -27.43 10.19
C GLY A 357 9.83 -27.82 11.33
N TYR A 358 10.49 -26.91 12.04
CA TYR A 358 11.31 -27.21 13.21
C TYR A 358 11.11 -26.13 14.27
N VAL A 359 10.26 -26.40 15.25
CA VAL A 359 10.14 -25.57 16.45
C VAL A 359 11.08 -26.16 17.50
N ALA A 360 11.97 -25.34 18.05
CA ALA A 360 12.79 -25.71 19.18
C ALA A 360 11.90 -26.05 20.38
N ARG A 361 12.15 -27.19 21.03
CA ARG A 361 11.36 -27.70 22.15
C ARG A 361 11.35 -26.66 23.29
N GLY A 362 10.17 -26.14 23.63
CA GLY A 362 9.99 -25.17 24.73
C GLY A 362 9.13 -23.94 24.41
N THR A 363 8.59 -23.81 23.19
CA THR A 363 7.64 -22.72 22.86
C THR A 363 6.28 -23.28 22.44
N GLU A 364 5.56 -23.87 23.39
CA GLU A 364 4.10 -24.00 23.29
C GLU A 364 3.47 -22.86 24.08
N ALA A 365 2.34 -22.36 23.58
CA ALA A 365 1.76 -21.06 23.91
C ALA A 365 0.92 -21.04 25.19
N ASP A 366 1.05 -22.04 26.05
CA ASP A 366 0.08 -22.35 27.10
C ASP A 366 0.78 -22.51 28.46
N ASP A 367 1.57 -21.52 28.89
CA ASP A 367 1.99 -21.41 30.29
C ASP A 367 2.40 -19.95 30.59
N ALA A 368 1.41 -19.09 30.84
CA ALA A 368 1.62 -17.65 31.06
C ALA A 368 2.30 -17.31 32.41
N ASP A 369 2.57 -18.29 33.29
CA ASP A 369 2.96 -18.02 34.69
C ASP A 369 4.32 -18.59 35.14
N LYS A 370 5.26 -18.93 34.25
CA LYS A 370 6.56 -19.53 34.65
C LYS A 370 7.83 -18.87 34.11
N VAL A 371 7.85 -17.55 33.94
CA VAL A 371 9.12 -16.82 33.79
C VAL A 371 9.39 -15.95 35.01
N ALA A 372 9.56 -16.62 36.16
CA ALA A 372 10.37 -16.13 37.24
C ALA A 372 11.04 -17.34 37.92
N VAL A 373 12.34 -17.20 38.18
CA VAL A 373 13.23 -18.14 38.89
C VAL A 373 13.80 -19.27 38.03
N GLY A 374 15.10 -19.17 37.75
CA GLY A 374 15.90 -20.25 37.17
C GLY A 374 16.01 -21.41 38.15
N VAL A 375 15.49 -22.57 37.75
CA VAL A 375 15.73 -23.87 38.39
C VAL A 375 15.93 -24.90 37.27
N PRO A 376 16.99 -25.72 37.29
CA PRO A 376 17.16 -26.77 36.29
C PRO A 376 16.27 -27.97 36.64
N VAL A 377 15.48 -28.47 35.68
CA VAL A 377 14.69 -29.69 35.85
C VAL A 377 15.32 -30.82 35.04
N SER A 378 15.69 -31.90 35.73
CA SER A 378 16.19 -33.15 35.17
C SER A 378 15.07 -33.95 34.49
N SER A 379 15.43 -34.73 33.47
CA SER A 379 14.50 -35.50 32.62
C SER A 379 13.82 -36.65 33.38
N PRO A 380 12.49 -36.86 33.26
CA PRO A 380 11.88 -38.12 33.64
C PRO A 380 12.09 -39.16 32.53
N LYS A 381 12.65 -40.32 32.90
CA LYS A 381 12.70 -41.53 32.07
C LYS A 381 11.28 -42.07 31.88
N ILE A 382 10.90 -42.38 30.64
CA ILE A 382 9.70 -43.15 30.33
C ILE A 382 9.98 -44.61 30.74
N LYS A 383 9.12 -45.18 31.60
CA LYS A 383 9.08 -46.62 31.86
C LYS A 383 8.38 -47.29 30.69
N GLU A 384 9.02 -48.31 30.10
CA GLU A 384 8.34 -49.32 29.31
C GLU A 384 7.30 -50.01 30.21
N GLU A 385 6.04 -50.01 29.77
CA GLU A 385 5.03 -50.94 30.30
C GLU A 385 5.26 -52.29 29.64
N ASP A 386 5.58 -53.26 30.49
CA ASP A 386 5.76 -54.66 30.15
C ASP A 386 4.47 -55.26 29.57
N LYS A 387 4.64 -55.97 28.46
CA LYS A 387 3.77 -57.08 28.06
C LYS A 387 3.99 -58.24 29.04
N ILE A 388 2.93 -58.65 29.75
CA ILE A 388 2.55 -60.06 29.91
C ILE A 388 1.04 -60.15 29.72
#